data_AF-A0A6M1KU60-F1
#
_entry.id   AF-A0A6M1KU60-F1
#
_cell.length_a   1.000
_cell.length_b   1.000
_cell.length_c   1.000
_cell.angle_alpha   90.00
_cell.angle_beta   90.00
_cell.angle_gamma   90.00
#
_symmetry.space_group_name_H-M   'P 1'
#
loop_
_entity.id
_entity.type
_entity.pdbx_description
1 polymer ?
#
loop_
_entity_poly.entity_id
_entity_poly.type
_entity_poly.pdbx_seq_one_letter_code
_entity_poly.pdbx_strand_id
1 'polypeptide(L)'
;MAATTGQLSPQLFSQLKTAFAEMRRCGDGSALLRRHCCHVQVTSQARTAETQALASLAMSQPTSILPSMPRSRNRRRDKPRTSGPPDIDTWQPKLHPSESLNQAFYSRCHQIEREILSRVAYEKRFNENHFDSGWAVEDIIREALRELLPKRYAVRAASLSDTKGFSAGDCDVVIFNEEWFPAIKVGPSKDSRKVYLPIEGAYAVLEVKQTLTRRSLEEAMRKLVVCHRLFRPPVAFNRVVENDTSNSCTHWVSNPLFSAVVAGDLAEGFDTDAAVEHFIRVNQLLPRKDVVRALCILGHGTLSWGYRASEAGTSNSPEGLAPATFMTSDLYSELVPVYGRTEPDDSPFYELVQGLMNHLFHSVLGPDNISVHYGHSSKVRTPSTDGATLPPDPNLLSLLDDLCIDKDVSTESAYHRAPRLGEAD
;
A
#
# COMPACT_ATOMS: atom_id res chain seq x y z
N MET A 1 -25.12 34.34 18.91
CA MET A 1 -24.40 35.48 18.30
C MET A 1 -23.95 35.03 16.92
N ALA A 2 -24.39 35.72 15.87
CA ALA A 2 -24.16 35.34 14.48
C ALA A 2 -22.70 35.57 14.08
N ALA A 3 -22.07 34.58 13.46
CA ALA A 3 -20.73 34.69 12.89
C ALA A 3 -20.82 34.91 11.38
N THR A 4 -20.18 35.98 10.93
CA THR A 4 -20.15 36.51 9.56
C THR A 4 -19.15 35.74 8.70
N THR A 5 -19.58 35.30 7.52
CA THR A 5 -18.75 34.71 6.47
C THR A 5 -17.98 35.80 5.71
N GLY A 6 -16.64 35.70 5.68
CA GLY A 6 -15.79 36.59 4.90
C GLY A 6 -15.56 36.06 3.49
N GLN A 7 -15.97 36.81 2.47
CA GLN A 7 -15.58 36.61 1.07
C GLN A 7 -14.29 37.40 0.76
N LEU A 8 -13.34 36.77 0.04
CA LEU A 8 -12.10 37.38 -0.43
C LEU A 8 -12.22 37.88 -1.89
N SER A 9 -11.43 38.90 -2.22
CA SER A 9 -11.63 39.75 -3.40
C SER A 9 -11.08 39.17 -4.74
N PRO A 10 -11.68 39.53 -5.89
CA PRO A 10 -11.31 39.04 -7.22
C PRO A 10 -9.88 39.41 -7.71
N GLN A 11 -9.22 40.39 -7.08
CA GLN A 11 -7.90 40.87 -7.53
C GLN A 11 -6.78 39.85 -7.28
N LEU A 12 -6.90 39.01 -6.25
CA LEU A 12 -5.92 37.96 -5.94
C LEU A 12 -5.93 36.84 -6.99
N PHE A 13 -7.09 36.60 -7.63
CA PHE A 13 -7.28 35.56 -8.64
C PHE A 13 -6.59 35.89 -9.98
N SER A 14 -6.42 37.19 -10.28
CA SER A 14 -5.73 37.66 -11.49
C SER A 14 -4.21 37.53 -11.37
N GLN A 15 -3.65 37.67 -10.16
CA GLN A 15 -2.21 37.61 -9.94
C GLN A 15 -1.68 36.16 -10.05
N LEU A 16 -2.46 35.17 -9.61
CA LEU A 16 -2.09 33.74 -9.69
C LEU A 16 -2.12 33.16 -11.11
N LYS A 17 -2.98 33.69 -12.01
CA LYS A 17 -2.98 33.27 -13.43
C LYS A 17 -1.75 33.70 -14.20
N THR A 18 -1.10 34.78 -13.77
CA THR A 18 0.08 35.33 -14.47
C THR A 18 1.35 34.54 -14.11
N ALA A 19 1.47 34.06 -12.87
CA ALA A 19 2.61 33.25 -12.42
C ALA A 19 2.68 31.85 -13.06
N PHE A 20 1.56 31.28 -13.52
CA PHE A 20 1.54 29.97 -14.18
C PHE A 20 1.92 30.01 -15.68
N ALA A 21 1.92 31.19 -16.31
CA ALA A 21 2.26 31.34 -17.73
C ALA A 21 3.79 31.39 -17.97
N GLU A 22 4.58 31.79 -16.98
CA GLU A 22 6.04 31.92 -17.12
C GLU A 22 6.80 30.60 -16.87
N MET A 23 6.20 29.63 -16.16
CA MET A 23 6.82 28.32 -15.92
C MET A 23 6.79 27.34 -17.11
N ARG A 24 6.18 27.71 -18.25
CA ARG A 24 6.18 26.88 -19.49
C ARG A 24 7.30 27.22 -20.48
N ARG A 25 8.26 28.07 -20.14
CA ARG A 25 9.40 28.43 -21.01
C ARG A 25 10.73 28.17 -20.33
N CYS A 26 11.11 26.90 -20.17
CA CYS A 26 12.51 26.46 -20.10
C CYS A 26 12.56 24.93 -20.14
N GLY A 27 12.60 24.39 -21.36
CA GLY A 27 13.14 23.07 -21.63
C GLY A 27 14.48 23.25 -22.35
N ASP A 28 15.52 22.60 -21.82
CA ASP A 28 16.62 21.93 -22.55
C ASP A 28 17.90 21.90 -21.69
N GLY A 29 18.59 20.76 -21.68
CA GLY A 29 19.92 20.65 -21.08
C GLY A 29 20.35 19.21 -20.78
N SER A 30 20.85 18.53 -21.80
CA SER A 30 21.50 17.22 -21.73
C SER A 30 23.00 17.31 -21.32
N ALA A 31 23.54 16.16 -20.90
CA ALA A 31 24.96 15.80 -20.76
C ALA A 31 25.70 16.19 -19.45
N LEU A 32 26.14 15.18 -18.68
CA LEU A 32 27.55 14.90 -18.37
C LEU A 32 27.67 13.67 -17.43
N LEU A 33 28.18 12.54 -17.95
CA LEU A 33 28.62 11.41 -17.14
C LEU A 33 29.87 10.79 -17.79
N ARG A 34 31.03 10.97 -17.15
CA ARG A 34 32.26 10.19 -17.41
C ARG A 34 33.09 10.03 -16.14
N ARG A 35 33.45 8.76 -15.89
CA ARG A 35 34.60 8.20 -15.12
C ARG A 35 34.48 8.33 -13.58
N HIS A 36 34.68 7.29 -12.78
CA HIS A 36 35.84 6.39 -12.76
C HIS A 36 35.53 4.94 -12.35
N CYS A 37 36.17 4.00 -13.05
CA CYS A 37 36.48 2.64 -12.59
C CYS A 37 37.53 2.68 -11.48
N CYS A 38 37.41 1.79 -10.49
CA CYS A 38 38.57 1.13 -9.88
C CYS A 38 38.23 -0.33 -9.53
N HIS A 39 39.13 -1.20 -9.99
CA HIS A 39 39.25 -2.62 -9.67
C HIS A 39 39.41 -2.87 -8.17
N VAL A 40 38.79 -3.93 -7.66
CA VAL A 40 39.50 -4.93 -6.82
C VAL A 40 38.96 -6.32 -7.17
N GLN A 41 39.88 -7.22 -7.50
CA GLN A 41 39.66 -8.64 -7.80
C GLN A 41 39.83 -9.49 -6.52
N VAL A 42 38.93 -10.48 -6.42
CA VAL A 42 39.16 -11.92 -6.07
C VAL A 42 39.62 -12.28 -4.64
N THR A 43 38.81 -13.11 -3.97
CA THR A 43 39.08 -14.53 -3.55
C THR A 43 37.84 -15.04 -2.79
N SER A 44 37.00 -15.93 -3.33
CA SER A 44 37.07 -17.41 -3.38
C SER A 44 36.89 -18.14 -2.03
N GLN A 45 35.81 -18.92 -1.91
CA GLN A 45 35.59 -20.18 -1.15
C GLN A 45 34.10 -20.23 -0.71
N ALA A 46 33.16 -20.94 -1.35
CA ALA A 46 32.99 -22.37 -1.62
C ALA A 46 32.53 -23.23 -0.40
N ARG A 47 31.40 -23.95 -0.64
CA ARG A 47 30.81 -25.13 0.05
C ARG A 47 29.75 -24.84 1.12
N THR A 48 28.44 -25.14 0.97
CA THR A 48 27.66 -26.39 0.72
C THR A 48 27.52 -27.35 1.92
N ALA A 49 26.27 -27.55 2.38
CA ALA A 49 25.60 -28.80 2.81
C ALA A 49 24.55 -28.44 3.89
N GLU A 50 23.22 -28.53 3.69
CA GLU A 50 22.33 -29.70 3.51
C GLU A 50 22.20 -30.67 4.71
N THR A 51 21.04 -30.57 5.36
CA THR A 51 20.04 -31.60 5.71
C THR A 51 20.29 -32.70 6.78
N GLN A 52 19.31 -32.75 7.71
CA GLN A 52 18.68 -33.92 8.37
C GLN A 52 19.49 -34.88 9.27
N ALA A 53 19.02 -35.05 10.52
CA ALA A 53 18.84 -36.38 11.13
C ALA A 53 17.91 -36.32 12.37
N LEU A 54 16.87 -37.15 12.34
CA LEU A 54 15.98 -37.51 13.44
C LEU A 54 16.53 -38.76 14.18
N ALA A 55 16.24 -38.81 15.48
CA ALA A 55 16.01 -40.00 16.31
C ALA A 55 17.13 -41.04 16.48
N SER A 56 17.70 -41.10 17.69
CA SER A 56 17.59 -42.24 18.62
C SER A 56 18.71 -42.21 19.65
N LEU A 57 18.37 -42.29 20.94
CA LEU A 57 19.07 -43.09 21.95
C LEU A 57 18.42 -42.88 23.32
N ALA A 58 17.86 -43.98 23.83
CA ALA A 58 17.32 -44.11 25.16
C ALA A 58 18.43 -44.47 26.17
N MET A 59 18.09 -44.26 27.45
CA MET A 59 18.66 -44.87 28.66
C MET A 59 19.83 -44.16 29.35
N SER A 60 19.50 -43.42 30.40
CA SER A 60 20.03 -43.67 31.75
C SER A 60 19.20 -42.90 32.79
N GLN A 61 18.70 -43.60 33.81
CA GLN A 61 18.10 -42.98 35.00
C GLN A 61 19.21 -42.62 36.00
N PRO A 62 18.97 -41.60 36.84
CA PRO A 62 19.35 -41.71 38.23
C PRO A 62 18.18 -41.46 39.19
N THR A 63 18.17 -42.28 40.23
CA THR A 63 17.35 -42.28 41.45
C THR A 63 17.33 -40.93 42.17
N SER A 64 16.14 -40.38 42.42
CA SER A 64 15.92 -39.27 43.35
C SER A 64 15.14 -39.72 44.58
N ILE A 65 15.77 -39.60 45.74
CA ILE A 65 15.17 -39.69 47.08
C ILE A 65 14.27 -38.45 47.26
N LEU A 66 12.96 -38.65 47.49
CA LEU A 66 12.01 -37.58 47.80
C LEU A 66 11.75 -37.50 49.32
N PRO A 67 11.80 -36.30 49.94
CA PRO A 67 11.30 -36.09 51.29
C PRO A 67 9.77 -36.09 51.33
N SER A 68 9.20 -36.67 52.38
CA SER A 68 7.76 -36.81 52.63
C SER A 68 7.06 -35.45 52.81
N MET A 69 6.20 -35.08 51.86
CA MET A 69 5.23 -33.99 51.99
C MET A 69 3.97 -34.46 52.74
N PRO A 70 3.32 -33.58 53.53
CA PRO A 70 2.16 -33.93 54.36
C PRO A 70 0.93 -34.27 53.51
N ARG A 71 0.26 -35.37 53.88
CA ARG A 71 -0.96 -35.87 53.22
C ARG A 71 -2.11 -34.85 53.33
N SER A 72 -2.27 -34.04 52.28
CA SER A 72 -3.54 -33.36 52.00
C SER A 72 -4.61 -34.41 51.75
N ARG A 73 -5.69 -34.40 52.54
CA ARG A 73 -6.89 -35.21 52.33
C ARG A 73 -7.55 -34.78 51.01
N ASN A 74 -7.14 -35.40 49.90
CA ASN A 74 -7.89 -35.34 48.66
C ASN A 74 -9.22 -36.10 48.86
N ARG A 75 -10.29 -35.38 49.16
CA ARG A 75 -11.65 -35.84 48.88
C ARG A 75 -11.74 -36.08 47.38
N ARG A 76 -11.61 -37.34 46.94
CA ARG A 76 -12.04 -37.75 45.60
C ARG A 76 -13.53 -37.45 45.51
N ARG A 77 -13.87 -36.37 44.82
CA ARG A 77 -15.23 -36.09 44.39
C ARG A 77 -15.49 -37.09 43.27
N ASP A 78 -16.29 -38.12 43.53
CA ASP A 78 -16.81 -38.99 42.49
C ASP A 78 -17.59 -38.10 41.51
N LYS A 79 -17.01 -37.86 40.32
CA LYS A 79 -17.76 -37.26 39.22
C LYS A 79 -18.74 -38.32 38.73
N PRO A 80 -20.06 -38.04 38.69
CA PRO A 80 -21.01 -38.98 38.12
C PRO A 80 -20.59 -39.30 36.68
N ARG A 81 -20.57 -40.59 36.32
CA ARG A 81 -20.38 -41.03 34.93
C ARG A 81 -21.62 -40.58 34.16
N THR A 82 -21.53 -39.41 33.52
CA THR A 82 -22.55 -38.92 32.58
C THR A 82 -22.51 -39.82 31.35
N SER A 83 -23.44 -40.76 31.25
CA SER A 83 -23.60 -41.67 30.10
C SER A 83 -24.45 -41.07 28.97
N GLY A 84 -24.69 -39.76 29.00
CA GLY A 84 -25.40 -39.03 27.95
C GLY A 84 -24.42 -38.24 27.06
N PRO A 85 -24.84 -37.85 25.84
CA PRO A 85 -24.07 -36.94 25.01
C PRO A 85 -23.76 -35.64 25.80
N PRO A 86 -22.58 -35.02 25.57
CA PRO A 86 -22.20 -33.80 26.27
C PRO A 86 -23.21 -32.68 25.98
N ASP A 87 -23.44 -31.84 26.98
CA ASP A 87 -24.25 -30.64 26.84
C ASP A 87 -23.52 -29.62 25.95
N ILE A 88 -23.97 -29.50 24.71
CA ILE A 88 -23.38 -28.60 23.71
C ILE A 88 -23.58 -27.12 24.05
N ASP A 89 -24.56 -26.78 24.91
CA ASP A 89 -24.80 -25.40 25.35
C ASP A 89 -23.67 -24.88 26.24
N THR A 90 -22.84 -25.79 26.76
CA THR A 90 -21.62 -25.44 27.52
C THR A 90 -20.43 -25.05 26.63
N TRP A 91 -20.53 -25.25 25.30
CA TRP A 91 -19.46 -24.95 24.34
C TRP A 91 -19.49 -23.48 23.90
N GLN A 92 -19.69 -22.58 24.86
CA GLN A 92 -19.67 -21.15 24.60
C GLN A 92 -18.22 -20.62 24.60
N PRO A 93 -17.90 -19.68 23.70
CA PRO A 93 -16.65 -18.94 23.79
C PRO A 93 -16.53 -18.28 25.17
N LYS A 94 -15.37 -18.43 25.81
CA LYS A 94 -15.12 -17.73 27.07
C LYS A 94 -14.83 -16.27 26.75
N LEU A 95 -15.58 -15.35 27.37
CA LEU A 95 -15.17 -13.96 27.40
C LEU A 95 -13.92 -13.87 28.27
N HIS A 96 -12.77 -13.67 27.64
CA HIS A 96 -11.53 -13.46 28.38
C HIS A 96 -11.60 -12.06 29.03
N PRO A 97 -11.35 -11.92 30.35
CA PRO A 97 -11.52 -10.66 31.07
C PRO A 97 -10.44 -9.60 30.76
N SER A 98 -9.48 -9.90 29.88
CA SER A 98 -8.43 -8.96 29.48
C SER A 98 -8.92 -7.96 28.43
N GLU A 99 -8.06 -7.00 28.12
CA GLU A 99 -8.11 -6.11 26.96
C GLU A 99 -8.72 -6.80 25.72
N SER A 100 -9.68 -6.13 25.07
CA SER A 100 -10.27 -6.62 23.82
C SER A 100 -9.22 -6.64 22.72
N LEU A 101 -9.37 -7.51 21.71
CA LEU A 101 -8.42 -7.56 20.59
C LEU A 101 -8.32 -6.22 19.84
N ASN A 102 -9.39 -5.44 19.79
CA ASN A 102 -9.39 -4.10 19.20
C ASN A 102 -8.47 -3.16 19.99
N GLN A 103 -8.61 -3.16 21.32
CA GLN A 103 -7.76 -2.34 22.18
C GLN A 103 -6.30 -2.83 22.12
N ALA A 104 -6.06 -4.15 22.08
CA ALA A 104 -4.72 -4.70 21.95
C ALA A 104 -4.04 -4.32 20.62
N PHE A 105 -4.79 -4.31 19.51
CA PHE A 105 -4.27 -3.90 18.21
C PHE A 105 -3.97 -2.40 18.17
N TYR A 106 -4.85 -1.58 18.75
CA TYR A 106 -4.62 -0.15 18.95
C TYR A 106 -3.35 0.11 19.78
N SER A 107 -3.26 -0.51 20.96
CA SER A 107 -2.11 -0.45 21.86
C SER A 107 -0.82 -0.87 21.17
N ARG A 108 -0.87 -1.89 20.29
CA ARG A 108 0.27 -2.31 19.47
C ARG A 108 0.71 -1.22 18.48
N CYS A 109 -0.22 -0.62 17.74
CA CYS A 109 0.10 0.44 16.78
C CYS A 109 0.69 1.68 17.49
N HIS A 110 0.09 2.06 18.62
CA HIS A 110 0.58 3.15 19.45
C HIS A 110 1.99 2.86 20.01
N GLN A 111 2.27 1.61 20.43
CA GLN A 111 3.61 1.22 20.89
C GLN A 111 4.64 1.31 19.76
N ILE A 112 4.29 0.87 18.55
CA ILE A 112 5.16 0.97 17.37
C ILE A 112 5.41 2.43 17.00
N GLU A 113 4.40 3.30 17.07
CA GLU A 113 4.58 4.74 16.84
C GLU A 113 5.60 5.36 17.81
N ARG A 114 5.50 5.03 19.10
CA ARG A 114 6.47 5.48 20.11
C ARG A 114 7.89 4.99 19.80
N GLU A 115 8.02 3.75 19.32
CA GLU A 115 9.30 3.22 18.89
C GLU A 115 9.85 3.96 17.68
N ILE A 116 9.02 4.22 16.66
CA ILE A 116 9.39 5.02 15.49
C ILE A 116 9.88 6.39 15.93
N LEU A 117 9.11 7.12 16.73
CA LEU A 117 9.48 8.46 17.23
C LEU A 117 10.80 8.45 18.00
N SER A 118 11.00 7.45 18.86
CA SER A 118 12.25 7.27 19.61
C SER A 118 13.46 7.06 18.67
N ARG A 119 13.31 6.18 17.69
CA ARG A 119 14.36 5.88 16.69
C ARG A 119 14.63 7.11 15.81
N VAL A 120 13.60 7.79 15.32
CA VAL A 120 13.74 9.03 14.52
C VAL A 120 14.42 10.14 15.32
N ALA A 121 14.08 10.30 16.60
CA ALA A 121 14.72 11.28 17.47
C ALA A 121 16.20 10.94 17.75
N TYR A 122 16.55 9.65 17.82
CA TYR A 122 17.94 9.22 17.89
C TYR A 122 18.70 9.57 16.61
N GLU A 123 18.16 9.24 15.43
CA GLU A 123 18.76 9.59 14.14
C GLU A 123 18.92 11.10 13.97
N LYS A 124 17.89 11.89 14.31
CA LYS A 124 17.93 13.37 14.26
C LYS A 124 19.14 13.96 14.99
N ARG A 125 19.38 13.51 16.23
CA ARG A 125 20.52 13.97 17.05
C ARG A 125 21.87 13.59 16.45
N PHE A 126 21.94 12.48 15.72
CA PHE A 126 23.18 12.08 15.07
C PHE A 126 23.49 12.96 13.84
N ASN A 127 22.48 13.50 13.16
CA ASN A 127 22.65 14.27 11.92
C ASN A 127 23.12 15.70 12.12
N GLU A 128 22.91 16.26 13.31
CA GLU A 128 23.57 17.50 13.73
C GLU A 128 25.11 17.38 13.57
N ASN A 129 25.63 16.14 13.48
CA ASN A 129 27.03 15.82 13.20
C ASN A 129 27.33 15.40 11.74
N HIS A 130 26.51 15.77 10.75
CA HIS A 130 26.71 15.54 9.30
C HIS A 130 26.63 14.07 8.79
N PHE A 131 25.75 13.25 9.35
CA PHE A 131 25.48 11.89 8.83
C PHE A 131 24.23 11.81 7.94
N ASP A 132 24.19 10.83 7.04
CA ASP A 132 23.16 10.67 6.00
C ASP A 132 21.90 9.96 6.57
N SER A 133 20.83 10.71 6.81
CA SER A 133 19.83 10.37 7.81
C SER A 133 18.42 10.11 7.34
N GLY A 134 18.10 10.66 6.16
CA GLY A 134 16.78 10.49 5.56
C GLY A 134 16.48 9.00 5.37
N TRP A 135 17.50 8.23 4.96
CA TRP A 135 17.39 6.80 4.70
C TRP A 135 17.07 5.99 5.95
N ALA A 136 17.63 6.37 7.10
CA ALA A 136 17.35 5.69 8.35
C ALA A 136 15.86 5.81 8.73
N VAL A 137 15.26 7.00 8.55
CA VAL A 137 13.83 7.22 8.80
C VAL A 137 12.96 6.40 7.83
N GLU A 138 13.31 6.36 6.54
CA GLU A 138 12.63 5.52 5.55
C GLU A 138 12.66 4.03 5.94
N ASP A 139 13.80 3.52 6.41
CA ASP A 139 13.94 2.12 6.84
C ASP A 139 13.14 1.81 8.11
N ILE A 140 13.14 2.71 9.10
CA ILE A 140 12.34 2.57 10.33
C ILE A 140 10.85 2.41 9.98
N ILE A 141 10.32 3.25 9.09
CA ILE A 141 8.91 3.16 8.66
C ILE A 141 8.65 1.85 7.91
N ARG A 142 9.55 1.44 7.01
CA ARG A 142 9.41 0.17 6.28
C ARG A 142 9.40 -1.03 7.23
N GLU A 143 10.26 -1.05 8.24
CA GLU A 143 10.29 -2.11 9.25
C GLU A 143 8.98 -2.19 10.05
N ALA A 144 8.50 -1.04 10.56
CA ALA A 144 7.23 -0.97 11.28
C ALA A 144 6.05 -1.50 10.45
N LEU A 145 6.00 -1.14 9.16
CA LEU A 145 4.97 -1.64 8.25
C LEU A 145 5.12 -3.14 7.97
N ARG A 146 6.33 -3.68 7.81
CA ARG A 146 6.54 -5.14 7.66
C ARG A 146 6.09 -5.93 8.88
N GLU A 147 6.22 -5.35 10.07
CA GLU A 147 5.83 -6.01 11.32
C GLU A 147 4.29 -6.09 11.47
N LEU A 148 3.57 -5.10 10.92
CA LEU A 148 2.12 -4.99 11.03
C LEU A 148 1.37 -5.63 9.87
N LEU A 149 1.85 -5.46 8.64
CA LEU A 149 1.13 -5.89 7.45
C LEU A 149 1.24 -7.42 7.25
N PRO A 150 0.19 -8.04 6.68
CA PRO A 150 0.26 -9.44 6.27
C PRO A 150 1.44 -9.73 5.33
N LYS A 151 2.06 -10.90 5.48
CA LYS A 151 3.31 -11.28 4.77
C LYS A 151 3.20 -11.27 3.23
N ARG A 152 1.99 -11.38 2.67
CA ARG A 152 1.76 -11.28 1.22
C ARG A 152 2.10 -9.89 0.65
N TYR A 153 2.20 -8.88 1.50
CA TYR A 153 2.50 -7.50 1.11
C TYR A 153 3.99 -7.23 1.35
N ALA A 154 4.77 -7.20 0.27
CA ALA A 154 6.17 -6.82 0.34
C ALA A 154 6.30 -5.32 0.56
N VAL A 155 7.09 -4.90 1.54
CA VAL A 155 7.36 -3.48 1.82
C VAL A 155 8.82 -3.17 1.52
N ARG A 156 9.10 -2.27 0.58
CA ARG A 156 10.48 -1.89 0.18
C ARG A 156 10.56 -0.52 -0.47
N ALA A 157 11.76 0.05 -0.51
CA ALA A 157 12.07 1.15 -1.42
C ALA A 157 12.26 0.58 -2.84
N ALA A 158 11.73 1.27 -3.84
CA ALA A 158 11.83 0.86 -5.24
C ALA A 158 11.52 2.02 -6.17
N SER A 159 11.97 1.91 -7.42
CA SER A 159 11.50 2.76 -8.51
C SER A 159 10.33 2.12 -9.24
N LEU A 160 9.26 2.88 -9.44
CA LEU A 160 8.07 2.42 -10.17
C LEU A 160 8.13 2.88 -11.63
N SER A 161 7.78 1.97 -12.53
CA SER A 161 7.67 2.26 -13.96
C SER A 161 6.42 1.61 -14.55
N ASP A 162 5.92 2.15 -15.64
CA ASP A 162 4.82 1.59 -16.40
C ASP A 162 5.27 0.95 -17.72
N THR A 163 4.32 0.28 -18.38
CA THR A 163 4.49 -0.41 -19.66
C THR A 163 4.70 0.53 -20.84
N LYS A 164 4.48 1.85 -20.65
CA LYS A 164 4.75 2.89 -21.65
C LYS A 164 6.16 3.47 -21.51
N GLY A 165 6.94 2.99 -20.55
CA GLY A 165 8.30 3.44 -20.29
C GLY A 165 8.39 4.71 -19.44
N PHE A 166 7.30 5.18 -18.85
CA PHE A 166 7.35 6.26 -17.86
C PHE A 166 7.76 5.71 -16.49
N SER A 167 8.49 6.53 -15.74
CA SER A 167 8.93 6.20 -14.38
C SER A 167 8.56 7.31 -13.41
N ALA A 168 8.17 6.92 -12.20
CA ALA A 168 7.95 7.85 -11.09
C ALA A 168 9.24 8.19 -10.31
N GLY A 169 10.38 7.60 -10.69
CA GLY A 169 11.62 7.70 -9.93
C GLY A 169 11.62 6.80 -8.70
N ASP A 170 12.49 7.08 -7.73
CA ASP A 170 12.61 6.30 -6.49
C ASP A 170 11.52 6.70 -5.48
N CYS A 171 10.86 5.69 -4.93
CA CYS A 171 9.87 5.80 -3.88
C CYS A 171 10.40 5.25 -2.56
N ASP A 172 10.14 5.97 -1.47
CA ASP A 172 10.66 5.65 -0.13
C ASP A 172 10.06 4.34 0.40
N VAL A 173 8.74 4.17 0.22
CA VAL A 173 7.99 2.97 0.60
C VAL A 173 7.06 2.59 -0.54
N VAL A 174 7.21 1.35 -1.02
CA VAL A 174 6.29 0.69 -1.94
C VAL A 174 5.78 -0.57 -1.26
N ILE A 175 4.46 -0.73 -1.22
CA ILE A 175 3.78 -1.95 -0.79
C ILE A 175 3.35 -2.69 -2.04
N PHE A 176 3.86 -3.91 -2.22
CA PHE A 176 3.92 -4.58 -3.51
C PHE A 176 3.49 -6.05 -3.42
N ASN A 177 2.90 -6.55 -4.49
CA ASN A 177 2.57 -7.97 -4.66
C ASN A 177 3.74 -8.69 -5.37
N GLU A 178 4.69 -9.22 -4.59
CA GLU A 178 5.83 -9.96 -5.17
C GLU A 178 5.51 -11.42 -5.52
N GLU A 179 4.37 -11.94 -5.09
CA GLU A 179 3.92 -13.29 -5.44
C GLU A 179 3.46 -13.38 -6.90
N TRP A 180 2.84 -12.31 -7.40
CA TRP A 180 2.28 -12.26 -8.76
C TRP A 180 3.08 -11.40 -9.74
N PHE A 181 3.87 -10.45 -9.26
CA PHE A 181 4.60 -9.52 -10.10
C PHE A 181 6.12 -9.67 -9.88
N PRO A 182 6.91 -10.05 -10.90
CA PRO A 182 8.36 -10.02 -10.78
C PRO A 182 8.87 -8.57 -10.82
N ALA A 183 10.01 -8.35 -10.17
CA ALA A 183 10.78 -7.12 -10.38
C ALA A 183 11.33 -7.09 -11.82
N ILE A 184 11.15 -5.97 -12.52
CA ILE A 184 11.68 -5.76 -13.88
C ILE A 184 13.21 -5.80 -13.84
N LYS A 185 13.79 -5.19 -12.81
CA LYS A 185 15.22 -5.20 -12.55
C LYS A 185 15.46 -5.24 -11.05
N VAL A 186 16.17 -6.27 -10.61
CA VAL A 186 16.67 -6.36 -9.23
C VAL A 186 17.98 -5.58 -9.09
N GLY A 187 18.22 -5.03 -7.91
CA GLY A 187 19.48 -4.38 -7.61
C GLY A 187 20.64 -5.38 -7.51
N PRO A 188 21.89 -4.88 -7.49
CA PRO A 188 23.09 -5.73 -7.46
C PRO A 188 23.23 -6.58 -6.18
N SER A 189 22.52 -6.22 -5.11
CA SER A 189 22.45 -6.96 -3.84
C SER A 189 21.01 -7.11 -3.38
N LYS A 190 20.77 -8.06 -2.46
CA LYS A 190 19.45 -8.28 -1.84
C LYS A 190 18.93 -7.06 -1.09
N ASP A 191 19.83 -6.24 -0.55
CA ASP A 191 19.51 -5.03 0.22
C ASP A 191 19.51 -3.76 -0.63
N SER A 192 19.66 -3.89 -1.95
CA SER A 192 19.68 -2.73 -2.83
C SER A 192 18.29 -2.08 -2.88
N ARG A 193 18.25 -0.77 -2.67
CA ARG A 193 17.06 0.06 -2.90
C ARG A 193 16.76 0.29 -4.39
N LYS A 194 17.73 0.00 -5.28
CA LYS A 194 17.60 0.18 -6.73
C LYS A 194 16.92 -1.03 -7.37
N VAL A 195 15.69 -1.26 -6.97
CA VAL A 195 14.79 -2.26 -7.58
C VAL A 195 13.80 -1.51 -8.46
N TYR A 196 13.58 -1.99 -9.67
CA TYR A 196 12.57 -1.45 -10.59
C TYR A 196 11.38 -2.38 -10.59
N LEU A 197 10.23 -1.86 -10.19
CA LEU A 197 8.99 -2.59 -10.05
C LEU A 197 7.95 -2.07 -11.06
N PRO A 198 7.12 -2.97 -11.63
CA PRO A 198 5.98 -2.58 -12.45
C PRO A 198 4.91 -1.91 -11.57
N ILE A 199 4.36 -0.77 -11.98
CA ILE A 199 3.32 -0.07 -11.21
C ILE A 199 2.06 -0.92 -10.98
N GLU A 200 1.80 -1.89 -11.84
CA GLU A 200 0.66 -2.79 -11.75
C GLU A 200 0.64 -3.57 -10.44
N GLY A 201 1.81 -4.00 -9.95
CA GLY A 201 1.96 -4.77 -8.72
C GLY A 201 1.98 -3.93 -7.44
N ALA A 202 1.94 -2.60 -7.54
CA ALA A 202 1.95 -1.72 -6.38
C ALA A 202 0.53 -1.55 -5.81
N TYR A 203 0.36 -1.85 -4.52
CA TYR A 203 -0.83 -1.49 -3.76
C TYR A 203 -0.75 -0.07 -3.22
N ALA A 204 0.41 0.32 -2.70
CA ALA A 204 0.59 1.61 -2.05
C ALA A 204 1.98 2.20 -2.28
N VAL A 205 2.06 3.53 -2.26
CA VAL A 205 3.31 4.29 -2.24
C VAL A 205 3.26 5.32 -1.11
N LEU A 206 4.28 5.37 -0.25
CA LEU A 206 4.38 6.38 0.79
C LEU A 206 5.68 7.15 0.61
N GLU A 207 5.61 8.46 0.80
CA GLU A 207 6.76 9.37 0.84
C GLU A 207 7.03 9.77 2.28
N VAL A 208 8.26 9.57 2.74
CA VAL A 208 8.66 9.73 4.12
C VAL A 208 9.49 11.00 4.29
N LYS A 209 9.17 11.81 5.30
CA LYS A 209 9.91 13.02 5.66
C LYS A 209 10.32 12.97 7.13
N GLN A 210 11.59 13.21 7.40
CA GLN A 210 12.08 13.32 8.77
C GLN A 210 11.48 14.52 9.51
N THR A 211 11.38 15.66 8.81
CA THR A 211 10.75 16.89 9.29
C THR A 211 9.95 17.49 8.15
N LEU A 212 8.67 17.77 8.39
CA LEU A 212 7.77 18.30 7.38
C LEU A 212 7.84 19.83 7.37
N THR A 213 8.11 20.37 6.19
CA THR A 213 7.93 21.77 5.83
C THR A 213 6.86 21.86 4.74
N ARG A 214 6.33 23.06 4.50
CA ARG A 214 5.44 23.29 3.35
C ARG A 214 6.04 22.81 2.02
N ARG A 215 7.31 23.16 1.77
CA ARG A 215 8.00 22.77 0.53
C ARG A 215 8.15 21.25 0.43
N SER A 216 8.57 20.58 1.50
CA SER A 216 8.73 19.12 1.46
C SER A 216 7.40 18.39 1.34
N LEU A 217 6.30 18.97 1.85
CA LEU A 217 4.95 18.46 1.66
C LEU A 217 4.54 18.56 0.18
N GLU A 218 4.72 19.71 -0.46
CA GLU A 218 4.46 19.90 -1.89
C GLU A 218 5.30 18.93 -2.76
N GLU A 219 6.58 18.75 -2.43
CA GLU A 219 7.48 17.82 -3.12
C GLU A 219 7.04 16.36 -2.97
N ALA A 220 6.62 15.94 -1.77
CA ALA A 220 6.10 14.60 -1.51
C ALA A 220 4.79 14.36 -2.26
N MET A 221 3.83 15.29 -2.17
CA MET A 221 2.57 15.20 -2.91
C MET A 221 2.80 15.14 -4.42
N ARG A 222 3.71 15.95 -4.96
CA ARG A 222 4.06 15.93 -6.38
C ARG A 222 4.55 14.54 -6.82
N LYS A 223 5.43 13.91 -6.04
CA LYS A 223 5.92 12.55 -6.35
C LYS A 223 4.78 11.51 -6.32
N LEU A 224 3.92 11.56 -5.32
CA LEU A 224 2.77 10.65 -5.20
C LEU A 224 1.79 10.82 -6.37
N VAL A 225 1.53 12.06 -6.79
CA VAL A 225 0.70 12.35 -7.98
C VAL A 225 1.33 11.79 -9.25
N VAL A 226 2.66 11.85 -9.40
CA VAL A 226 3.35 11.21 -10.52
C VAL A 226 3.16 9.70 -10.51
N CYS A 227 3.18 9.05 -9.33
CA CYS A 227 2.89 7.62 -9.20
C CYS A 227 1.47 7.26 -9.66
N HIS A 228 0.46 8.07 -9.30
CA HIS A 228 -0.93 7.87 -9.75
C HIS A 228 -1.11 7.99 -11.26
N ARG A 229 -0.23 8.75 -11.92
CA ARG A 229 -0.29 9.01 -13.37
C ARG A 229 0.43 7.98 -14.22
N LEU A 230 1.19 7.06 -13.61
CA LEU A 230 1.73 5.91 -14.31
C LEU A 230 0.58 5.06 -14.86
N PHE A 231 0.73 4.59 -16.09
CA PHE A 231 -0.30 3.80 -16.74
C PHE A 231 -0.45 2.43 -16.07
N ARG A 232 -1.65 2.14 -15.60
CA ARG A 232 -2.04 0.82 -15.09
C ARG A 232 -3.14 0.26 -15.99
N PRO A 233 -2.98 -0.93 -16.58
CA PRO A 233 -4.03 -1.57 -17.35
C PRO A 233 -5.31 -1.69 -16.52
N PRO A 234 -6.48 -1.39 -17.11
CA PRO A 234 -7.76 -1.70 -16.49
C PRO A 234 -7.88 -3.20 -16.21
N VAL A 235 -8.53 -3.56 -15.12
CA VAL A 235 -8.83 -4.95 -14.75
C VAL A 235 -10.34 -5.16 -14.68
N ALA A 236 -10.79 -6.39 -14.86
CA ALA A 236 -12.19 -6.74 -14.69
C ALA A 236 -12.69 -6.35 -13.29
N PHE A 237 -13.83 -5.68 -13.23
CA PHE A 237 -14.41 -5.16 -11.98
C PHE A 237 -14.74 -6.25 -10.96
N ASN A 238 -15.09 -7.44 -11.44
CA ASN A 238 -15.53 -8.58 -10.65
C ASN A 238 -14.42 -9.59 -10.36
N ARG A 239 -13.18 -9.12 -10.30
CA ARG A 239 -12.02 -9.92 -9.93
C ARG A 239 -12.15 -10.37 -8.47
N VAL A 240 -12.03 -11.69 -8.24
CA VAL A 240 -12.13 -12.28 -6.90
C VAL A 240 -10.75 -12.43 -6.27
N VAL A 241 -9.78 -12.86 -7.08
CA VAL A 241 -8.35 -12.97 -6.74
C VAL A 241 -7.49 -12.61 -7.96
N GLU A 242 -6.18 -12.47 -7.79
CA GLU A 242 -5.27 -12.04 -8.86
C GLU A 242 -5.37 -12.88 -10.15
N ASN A 243 -5.74 -14.15 -10.05
CA ASN A 243 -5.88 -15.08 -11.18
C ASN A 243 -7.31 -15.53 -11.49
N ASP A 244 -8.33 -14.95 -10.85
CA ASP A 244 -9.71 -15.38 -11.05
C ASP A 244 -10.69 -14.19 -11.07
N THR A 245 -11.63 -14.26 -11.99
CA THR A 245 -12.67 -13.24 -12.23
C THR A 245 -14.00 -13.94 -12.29
N SER A 246 -15.05 -13.35 -11.73
CA SER A 246 -16.39 -13.86 -12.02
C SER A 246 -16.74 -13.58 -13.49
N ASN A 247 -17.64 -14.37 -14.09
CA ASN A 247 -17.88 -14.30 -15.54
C ASN A 247 -19.06 -13.41 -15.96
N SER A 248 -19.68 -12.68 -15.02
CA SER A 248 -20.94 -11.98 -15.31
C SER A 248 -20.80 -10.49 -15.61
N CYS A 249 -19.69 -9.85 -15.26
CA CYS A 249 -19.49 -8.41 -15.41
C CYS A 249 -18.32 -8.11 -16.35
N THR A 250 -18.60 -7.37 -17.42
CA THR A 250 -17.64 -6.98 -18.46
C THR A 250 -17.13 -5.54 -18.30
N HIS A 251 -17.38 -4.94 -17.13
CA HIS A 251 -16.85 -3.62 -16.81
C HIS A 251 -15.39 -3.73 -16.36
N TRP A 252 -14.60 -2.73 -16.76
CA TRP A 252 -13.19 -2.62 -16.42
C TRP A 252 -12.97 -1.43 -15.50
N VAL A 253 -12.10 -1.57 -14.51
CA VAL A 253 -11.72 -0.51 -13.56
C VAL A 253 -10.21 -0.38 -13.47
N SER A 254 -9.73 0.85 -13.28
CA SER A 254 -8.31 1.08 -13.02
C SER A 254 -7.96 0.62 -11.61
N ASN A 255 -6.87 -0.16 -11.48
CA ASN A 255 -6.38 -0.56 -10.17
C ASN A 255 -6.07 0.67 -9.30
N PRO A 256 -6.67 0.79 -8.11
CA PRO A 256 -6.48 1.92 -7.23
C PRO A 256 -5.07 1.84 -6.60
N LEU A 257 -4.49 3.00 -6.30
CA LEU A 257 -3.20 3.12 -5.63
C LEU A 257 -3.42 3.89 -4.32
N PHE A 258 -3.00 3.31 -3.20
CA PHE A 258 -2.94 4.06 -1.95
C PHE A 258 -1.72 4.97 -1.94
N SER A 259 -1.86 6.19 -1.43
CA SER A 259 -0.74 7.11 -1.32
C SER A 259 -0.78 7.89 -0.02
N ALA A 260 0.35 8.02 0.66
CA ALA A 260 0.43 8.82 1.87
C ALA A 260 1.76 9.57 1.99
N VAL A 261 1.69 10.75 2.60
CA VAL A 261 2.87 11.43 3.14
C VAL A 261 2.99 11.04 4.61
N VAL A 262 4.15 10.54 5.02
CA VAL A 262 4.46 10.20 6.41
C VAL A 262 5.58 11.10 6.91
N ALA A 263 5.36 11.81 8.00
CA ALA A 263 6.34 12.70 8.59
C ALA A 263 6.66 12.30 10.03
N GLY A 264 7.94 12.29 10.37
CA GLY A 264 8.39 12.06 11.75
C GLY A 264 8.17 13.26 12.67
N ASP A 265 8.00 14.46 12.13
CA ASP A 265 7.86 15.70 12.88
C ASP A 265 7.49 16.90 11.99
N LEU A 266 7.25 18.06 12.61
CA LEU A 266 7.02 19.35 11.97
C LEU A 266 8.24 20.27 12.09
N ALA A 267 8.44 21.13 11.09
CA ALA A 267 9.43 22.20 11.18
C ALA A 267 8.97 23.33 12.11
N GLU A 268 9.92 24.05 12.69
CA GLU A 268 9.63 25.21 13.55
C GLU A 268 8.76 26.24 12.80
N GLY A 269 7.67 26.68 13.43
CA GLY A 269 6.73 27.64 12.85
C GLY A 269 5.80 27.08 11.76
N PHE A 270 5.80 25.76 11.52
CA PHE A 270 4.83 25.09 10.65
C PHE A 270 3.96 24.17 11.48
N ASP A 271 2.77 24.65 11.86
CA ASP A 271 1.85 23.87 12.70
C ASP A 271 1.04 22.82 11.91
N THR A 272 0.41 21.91 12.66
CA THR A 272 -0.38 20.81 12.11
C THR A 272 -1.55 21.30 11.26
N ASP A 273 -2.24 22.36 11.70
CA ASP A 273 -3.40 22.90 10.99
C ASP A 273 -3.00 23.47 9.63
N ALA A 274 -1.89 24.20 9.55
CA ALA A 274 -1.34 24.72 8.31
C ALA A 274 -0.93 23.60 7.35
N ALA A 275 -0.36 22.50 7.86
CA ALA A 275 -0.03 21.32 7.06
C ALA A 275 -1.29 20.64 6.49
N VAL A 276 -2.30 20.43 7.33
CA VAL A 276 -3.60 19.87 6.97
C VAL A 276 -4.31 20.73 5.93
N GLU A 277 -4.44 22.03 6.18
CA GLU A 277 -5.09 22.97 5.26
C GLU A 277 -4.39 22.99 3.91
N HIS A 278 -3.06 23.04 3.91
CA HIS A 278 -2.28 23.05 2.68
C HIS A 278 -2.45 21.74 1.90
N PHE A 279 -2.41 20.59 2.57
CA PHE A 279 -2.65 19.28 1.97
C PHE A 279 -4.04 19.18 1.31
N ILE A 280 -5.08 19.70 1.97
CA ILE A 280 -6.44 19.77 1.42
C ILE A 280 -6.46 20.65 0.17
N ARG A 281 -5.91 21.87 0.26
CA ARG A 281 -5.89 22.83 -0.86
C ARG A 281 -5.19 22.27 -2.10
N VAL A 282 -4.07 21.58 -1.92
CA VAL A 282 -3.36 20.94 -3.05
C VAL A 282 -4.23 19.82 -3.65
N ASN A 283 -4.85 18.96 -2.83
CA ASN A 283 -5.72 17.89 -3.31
C ASN A 283 -6.98 18.40 -4.03
N GLN A 284 -7.52 19.55 -3.65
CA GLN A 284 -8.65 20.19 -4.35
C GLN A 284 -8.32 20.62 -5.78
N LEU A 285 -7.03 20.76 -6.12
CA LEU A 285 -6.58 21.06 -7.49
C LEU A 285 -6.41 19.80 -8.35
N LEU A 286 -6.50 18.61 -7.75
CA LEU A 286 -6.23 17.34 -8.42
C LEU A 286 -7.51 16.68 -8.91
N PRO A 287 -7.49 16.00 -10.07
CA PRO A 287 -8.58 15.13 -10.45
C PRO A 287 -8.70 13.97 -9.44
N ARG A 288 -9.90 13.40 -9.29
CA ARG A 288 -10.21 12.38 -8.27
C ARG A 288 -9.19 11.23 -8.20
N LYS A 289 -8.73 10.73 -9.35
CA LYS A 289 -7.77 9.62 -9.43
C LYS A 289 -6.38 9.99 -8.88
N ASP A 290 -5.97 11.24 -8.99
CA ASP A 290 -4.65 11.75 -8.57
C ASP A 290 -4.59 12.15 -7.08
N VAL A 291 -5.74 12.22 -6.39
CA VAL A 291 -5.82 12.66 -4.99
C VAL A 291 -4.90 11.81 -4.10
N VAL A 292 -4.08 12.48 -3.29
CA VAL A 292 -3.25 11.84 -2.28
C VAL A 292 -4.13 11.41 -1.10
N ARG A 293 -4.03 10.14 -0.70
CA ARG A 293 -5.05 9.50 0.15
C ARG A 293 -4.91 9.84 1.64
N ALA A 294 -3.68 10.05 2.12
CA ALA A 294 -3.46 10.36 3.54
C ALA A 294 -2.25 11.26 3.80
N LEU A 295 -2.29 11.95 4.93
CA LEU A 295 -1.18 12.65 5.56
C LEU A 295 -1.07 12.13 7.00
N CYS A 296 0.08 11.61 7.39
CA CYS A 296 0.35 11.15 8.74
C CYS A 296 1.57 11.89 9.27
N ILE A 297 1.41 12.63 10.37
CA ILE A 297 2.48 13.34 11.04
C ILE A 297 2.56 12.74 12.45
N LEU A 298 3.56 11.90 12.68
CA LEU A 298 3.70 11.10 13.90
C LEU A 298 3.73 12.00 15.13
N GLY A 299 2.92 11.68 16.14
CA GLY A 299 2.75 12.46 17.36
C GLY A 299 2.03 13.82 17.21
N HIS A 300 1.59 14.20 15.99
CA HIS A 300 0.95 15.51 15.74
C HIS A 300 -0.47 15.40 15.18
N GLY A 301 -0.70 14.50 14.22
CA GLY A 301 -2.03 14.29 13.66
C GLY A 301 -2.05 13.52 12.36
N THR A 302 -3.26 13.25 11.88
CA THR A 302 -3.50 12.58 10.60
C THR A 302 -4.60 13.27 9.82
N LEU A 303 -4.59 13.09 8.51
CA LEU A 303 -5.72 13.37 7.64
C LEU A 303 -5.91 12.21 6.65
N SER A 304 -7.16 11.80 6.50
CA SER A 304 -7.64 10.87 5.47
C SER A 304 -8.93 11.41 4.82
N TRP A 305 -9.52 10.64 3.91
CA TRP A 305 -10.77 11.01 3.25
C TRP A 305 -11.89 10.05 3.65
N GLY A 306 -13.05 10.61 4.00
CA GLY A 306 -14.30 9.88 4.15
C GLY A 306 -15.32 10.31 3.11
N TYR A 307 -16.44 9.59 3.04
CA TYR A 307 -17.58 9.96 2.21
C TYR A 307 -18.89 9.57 2.91
N ARG A 308 -19.99 10.23 2.55
CA ARG A 308 -21.33 9.87 3.05
C ARG A 308 -21.89 8.76 2.18
N ALA A 309 -21.94 7.54 2.72
CA ALA A 309 -22.57 6.42 2.03
C ALA A 309 -24.10 6.61 1.99
N SER A 310 -24.71 6.36 0.82
CA SER A 310 -26.17 6.46 0.64
C SER A 310 -26.95 5.38 1.39
N GLU A 311 -26.31 4.24 1.67
CA GLU A 311 -26.85 3.16 2.49
C GLU A 311 -26.32 3.29 3.92
N ALA A 312 -26.98 4.16 4.69
CA ALA A 312 -26.74 4.35 6.10
C ALA A 312 -27.15 3.09 6.87
N GLY A 313 -26.23 2.14 7.04
CA GLY A 313 -26.51 0.96 7.83
C GLY A 313 -25.28 0.10 8.02
N THR A 314 -24.31 0.57 8.81
CA THR A 314 -23.39 -0.26 9.64
C THR A 314 -22.19 0.48 10.22
N SER A 315 -21.84 1.70 9.78
CA SER A 315 -20.63 2.35 10.30
C SER A 315 -20.87 2.98 11.69
N ASN A 316 -20.19 2.46 12.71
CA ASN A 316 -19.98 3.11 14.03
C ASN A 316 -19.16 4.41 13.92
N SER A 317 -19.18 5.11 12.79
CA SER A 317 -18.37 6.30 12.58
C SER A 317 -19.06 7.53 13.18
N PRO A 318 -18.29 8.46 13.78
CA PRO A 318 -18.84 9.57 14.58
C PRO A 318 -19.79 10.52 13.82
N GLU A 319 -19.87 10.45 12.49
CA GLU A 319 -20.68 11.36 11.65
C GLU A 319 -21.39 10.67 10.47
N GLY A 320 -21.49 9.33 10.48
CA GLY A 320 -22.03 8.58 9.34
C GLY A 320 -21.14 8.62 8.09
N LEU A 321 -19.84 8.88 8.27
CA LEU A 321 -18.83 8.85 7.21
C LEU A 321 -18.21 7.44 7.11
N ALA A 322 -18.12 6.91 5.89
CA ALA A 322 -17.34 5.71 5.62
C ALA A 322 -15.94 6.11 5.11
N PRO A 323 -14.88 5.32 5.37
CA PRO A 323 -13.55 5.59 4.84
C PRO A 323 -13.56 5.44 3.31
N ALA A 324 -12.94 6.40 2.60
CA ALA A 324 -12.81 6.36 1.15
C ALA A 324 -11.66 5.42 0.74
N THR A 325 -11.98 4.39 -0.06
CA THR A 325 -11.00 3.43 -0.60
C THR A 325 -10.54 3.79 -2.02
N PHE A 326 -11.28 4.67 -2.67
CA PHE A 326 -11.20 5.14 -4.04
C PHE A 326 -11.39 4.01 -5.06
N MET A 327 -12.35 3.12 -4.78
CA MET A 327 -12.58 1.90 -5.58
C MET A 327 -14.04 1.70 -5.97
N THR A 328 -14.99 2.30 -5.26
CA THR A 328 -16.41 1.98 -5.40
C THR A 328 -17.25 3.25 -5.58
N SER A 329 -18.37 3.37 -4.87
CA SER A 329 -19.28 4.51 -4.92
C SER A 329 -18.61 5.82 -4.47
N ASP A 330 -17.54 5.72 -3.69
CA ASP A 330 -16.77 6.86 -3.21
C ASP A 330 -16.02 7.62 -4.32
N LEU A 331 -15.72 6.97 -5.45
CA LEU A 331 -15.19 7.63 -6.66
C LEU A 331 -16.13 8.73 -7.20
N TYR A 332 -17.44 8.53 -7.02
CA TYR A 332 -18.49 9.39 -7.55
C TYR A 332 -19.17 10.25 -6.47
N SER A 333 -18.72 10.11 -5.22
CA SER A 333 -19.26 10.83 -4.07
C SER A 333 -18.39 12.04 -3.72
N GLU A 334 -18.97 12.99 -2.99
CA GLU A 334 -18.20 14.04 -2.33
C GLU A 334 -17.32 13.42 -1.25
N LEU A 335 -16.03 13.81 -1.24
CA LEU A 335 -15.10 13.38 -0.20
C LEU A 335 -14.97 14.47 0.84
N VAL A 336 -15.08 14.04 2.10
CA VAL A 336 -14.96 14.88 3.28
C VAL A 336 -13.58 14.60 3.90
N PRO A 337 -12.74 15.62 4.13
CA PRO A 337 -11.49 15.41 4.85
C PRO A 337 -11.79 15.03 6.30
N VAL A 338 -11.21 13.93 6.76
CA VAL A 338 -11.30 13.44 8.14
C VAL A 338 -9.93 13.61 8.75
N TYR A 339 -9.80 14.53 9.70
CA TYR A 339 -8.54 14.83 10.36
C TYR A 339 -8.75 15.06 11.85
N GLY A 340 -7.71 14.78 12.63
CA GLY A 340 -7.70 14.95 14.08
C GLY A 340 -6.32 15.36 14.55
N ARG A 341 -6.28 16.18 15.62
CA ARG A 341 -5.06 16.44 16.37
C ARG A 341 -4.83 15.28 17.34
N THR A 342 -3.58 14.93 17.55
CA THR A 342 -3.19 13.84 18.46
C THR A 342 -3.33 14.28 19.92
N GLU A 343 -4.23 13.67 20.67
CA GLU A 343 -4.17 13.68 22.14
C GLU A 343 -3.05 12.72 22.62
N PRO A 344 -2.58 12.79 23.88
CA PRO A 344 -1.46 11.97 24.36
C PRO A 344 -1.60 10.45 24.22
N ASP A 345 -2.85 9.97 24.15
CA ASP A 345 -3.20 8.56 23.99
C ASP A 345 -3.59 8.19 22.55
N ASP A 346 -3.52 9.14 21.61
CA ASP A 346 -3.86 8.95 20.20
C ASP A 346 -2.66 8.45 19.37
N SER A 347 -2.93 7.70 18.30
CA SER A 347 -1.91 7.23 17.37
C SER A 347 -2.22 7.58 15.92
N PRO A 348 -1.64 8.66 15.35
CA PRO A 348 -1.64 8.93 13.92
C PRO A 348 -1.21 7.75 13.07
N PHE A 349 -0.30 6.92 13.58
CA PHE A 349 0.16 5.73 12.90
C PHE A 349 -0.92 4.65 12.83
N TYR A 350 -1.71 4.46 13.90
CA TYR A 350 -2.85 3.55 13.90
C TYR A 350 -3.85 3.94 12.80
N GLU A 351 -4.22 5.21 12.68
CA GLU A 351 -5.14 5.70 11.65
C GLU A 351 -4.61 5.49 10.22
N LEU A 352 -3.31 5.75 10.02
CA LEU A 352 -2.64 5.44 8.75
C LEU A 352 -2.72 3.95 8.42
N VAL A 353 -2.41 3.08 9.39
CA VAL A 353 -2.43 1.62 9.23
C VAL A 353 -3.84 1.12 8.98
N GLN A 354 -4.85 1.67 9.66
CA GLN A 354 -6.25 1.32 9.44
C GLN A 354 -6.69 1.68 8.01
N GLY A 355 -6.42 2.90 7.55
CA GLY A 355 -6.73 3.33 6.19
C GLY A 355 -6.00 2.51 5.13
N LEU A 356 -4.72 2.23 5.36
CA LEU A 356 -3.91 1.40 4.49
C LEU A 356 -4.43 -0.03 4.43
N MET A 357 -4.65 -0.70 5.57
CA MET A 357 -5.16 -2.07 5.60
C MET A 357 -6.55 -2.16 4.96
N ASN A 358 -7.42 -1.19 5.21
CA ASN A 358 -8.71 -1.11 4.55
C ASN A 358 -8.55 -1.05 3.02
N HIS A 359 -7.63 -0.24 2.50
CA HIS A 359 -7.33 -0.24 1.06
C HIS A 359 -6.79 -1.59 0.59
N LEU A 360 -5.81 -2.17 1.28
CA LEU A 360 -5.21 -3.46 0.90
C LEU A 360 -6.25 -4.58 0.82
N PHE A 361 -7.21 -4.63 1.74
CA PHE A 361 -8.26 -5.66 1.74
C PHE A 361 -9.28 -5.53 0.61
N HIS A 362 -9.44 -4.33 0.03
CA HIS A 362 -10.37 -4.09 -1.07
C HIS A 362 -9.68 -4.07 -2.44
N SER A 363 -8.34 -4.08 -2.49
CA SER A 363 -7.57 -4.10 -3.73
C SER A 363 -7.24 -5.51 -4.19
N VAL A 364 -7.71 -5.87 -5.38
CA VAL A 364 -7.25 -7.07 -6.11
C VAL A 364 -6.56 -6.63 -7.39
N LEU A 365 -5.27 -6.93 -7.52
CA LEU A 365 -4.46 -6.52 -8.68
C LEU A 365 -4.61 -7.51 -9.83
N GLY A 366 -4.48 -7.02 -11.06
CA GLY A 366 -4.44 -7.87 -12.27
C GLY A 366 -2.99 -8.04 -12.73
N PRO A 367 -2.38 -9.22 -12.63
CA PRO A 367 -1.01 -9.49 -13.06
C PRO A 367 -0.91 -9.70 -14.58
N ASP A 368 -1.79 -9.05 -15.35
CA ASP A 368 -1.98 -9.30 -16.76
C ASP A 368 -0.63 -9.26 -17.48
N ASN A 369 -0.27 -10.43 -18.00
CA ASN A 369 0.94 -10.82 -18.71
C ASN A 369 2.10 -9.81 -18.72
N ILE A 370 2.75 -9.62 -17.57
CA ILE A 370 3.90 -8.72 -17.39
C ILE A 370 4.98 -8.96 -18.43
N SER A 371 5.21 -10.22 -18.82
CA SER A 371 6.18 -10.57 -19.86
C SER A 371 5.82 -10.05 -21.26
N VAL A 372 4.54 -9.90 -21.58
CA VAL A 372 4.07 -9.29 -22.84
C VAL A 372 4.24 -7.78 -22.79
N HIS A 373 3.96 -7.16 -21.64
CA HIS A 373 3.97 -5.70 -21.55
C HIS A 373 5.36 -5.10 -21.29
N TYR A 374 6.22 -5.79 -20.54
CA TYR A 374 7.59 -5.37 -20.22
C TYR A 374 8.66 -6.14 -20.98
N GLY A 375 8.30 -7.17 -21.73
CA GLY A 375 9.23 -7.98 -22.52
C GLY A 375 9.43 -7.48 -23.94
N HIS A 376 10.25 -8.23 -24.69
CA HIS A 376 10.55 -7.90 -26.08
C HIS A 376 9.45 -8.43 -27.02
N SER A 377 8.94 -7.56 -27.90
CA SER A 377 8.04 -7.99 -28.96
C SER A 377 8.80 -8.76 -30.05
N SER A 378 8.53 -10.05 -30.16
CA SER A 378 9.10 -10.87 -31.22
C SER A 378 8.36 -10.59 -32.54
N LYS A 379 9.10 -10.45 -33.64
CA LYS A 379 8.50 -10.39 -34.98
C LYS A 379 7.96 -11.78 -35.32
N VAL A 380 6.66 -11.96 -35.18
CA VAL A 380 5.96 -13.20 -35.56
C VAL A 380 5.56 -13.14 -37.03
N ARG A 381 5.57 -14.28 -37.72
CA ARG A 381 4.98 -14.45 -39.05
C ARG A 381 3.87 -15.47 -38.96
N THR A 382 2.71 -15.17 -39.54
CA THR A 382 1.66 -16.16 -39.77
C THR A 382 1.89 -16.83 -41.13
N PRO A 383 1.59 -18.14 -41.27
CA PRO A 383 1.63 -18.80 -42.57
C PRO A 383 0.66 -18.13 -43.55
N SER A 384 1.08 -17.94 -44.79
CA SER A 384 0.25 -17.34 -45.87
C SER A 384 -0.66 -18.36 -46.59
N THR A 385 -0.62 -19.63 -46.17
CA THR A 385 -1.42 -20.71 -46.74
C THR A 385 -2.83 -20.69 -46.17
N ASP A 386 -3.85 -20.67 -47.04
CA ASP A 386 -5.25 -20.84 -46.64
C ASP A 386 -5.43 -22.15 -45.86
N GLY A 387 -6.19 -22.10 -44.76
CA GLY A 387 -6.44 -23.24 -43.89
C GLY A 387 -5.40 -23.51 -42.79
N ALA A 388 -4.36 -22.68 -42.65
CA ALA A 388 -3.42 -22.73 -41.53
C ALA A 388 -4.00 -22.12 -40.23
N THR A 389 -5.29 -22.32 -39.98
CA THR A 389 -6.00 -21.87 -38.78
C THR A 389 -6.61 -23.08 -38.09
N LEU A 390 -6.65 -23.05 -36.75
CA LEU A 390 -7.41 -24.02 -35.97
C LEU A 390 -8.80 -23.42 -35.74
N PRO A 391 -9.86 -23.91 -36.41
CA PRO A 391 -11.20 -23.43 -36.13
C PRO A 391 -11.59 -23.79 -34.69
N PRO A 392 -12.44 -22.98 -34.04
CA PRO A 392 -12.99 -23.32 -32.73
C PRO A 392 -13.72 -24.66 -32.80
N ASP A 393 -13.59 -25.49 -31.75
CA ASP A 393 -14.28 -26.78 -31.68
C ASP A 393 -15.80 -26.56 -31.68
N PRO A 394 -16.54 -27.09 -32.67
CA PRO A 394 -17.99 -26.91 -32.76
C PRO A 394 -18.75 -27.43 -31.55
N ASN A 395 -18.25 -28.48 -30.88
CA ASN A 395 -18.87 -29.01 -29.67
C ASN A 395 -18.71 -28.05 -28.50
N LEU A 396 -17.53 -27.42 -28.36
CA LEU A 396 -17.31 -26.42 -27.31
C LEU A 396 -18.13 -25.15 -27.59
N LEU A 397 -18.22 -24.72 -28.85
CA LEU A 397 -19.07 -23.60 -29.24
C LEU A 397 -20.54 -23.84 -28.89
N SER A 398 -21.04 -25.07 -29.09
CA SER A 398 -22.42 -25.43 -28.74
C SER A 398 -22.72 -25.43 -27.24
N LEU A 399 -21.68 -25.40 -26.39
CA LEU A 399 -21.78 -25.32 -24.93
C LEU A 399 -21.70 -23.88 -24.40
N LEU A 400 -21.33 -22.91 -25.25
CA LEU A 400 -21.33 -21.50 -24.86
C LEU A 400 -22.77 -20.98 -24.87
N ASP A 401 -23.25 -20.56 -23.71
CA ASP A 401 -24.58 -19.94 -23.55
C ASP A 401 -24.60 -18.57 -24.26
N ASP A 402 -25.72 -18.19 -24.88
CA ASP A 402 -25.88 -16.94 -25.66
C ASP A 402 -25.59 -15.67 -24.84
N LEU A 403 -25.52 -15.79 -23.52
CA LEU A 403 -25.21 -14.70 -22.58
C LEU A 403 -23.71 -14.33 -22.53
N CYS A 404 -22.82 -15.16 -23.08
CA CYS A 404 -21.36 -15.04 -23.00
C CYS A 404 -20.70 -14.31 -24.18
N ILE A 405 -21.47 -13.95 -25.21
CA ILE A 405 -20.95 -13.38 -26.48
C ILE A 405 -21.15 -11.85 -26.49
N ASP A 406 -20.09 -11.10 -26.82
CA ASP A 406 -20.08 -9.66 -27.20
C ASP A 406 -20.58 -8.61 -26.16
N LYS A 407 -20.11 -8.66 -24.91
CA LYS A 407 -20.47 -7.65 -23.89
C LYS A 407 -19.35 -6.78 -23.34
N ASP A 408 -18.18 -6.67 -23.97
CA ASP A 408 -17.14 -5.74 -23.48
C ASP A 408 -17.57 -4.27 -23.61
N VAL A 409 -18.09 -3.69 -22.53
CA VAL A 409 -18.44 -2.26 -22.43
C VAL A 409 -17.45 -1.60 -21.46
N SER A 410 -16.39 -1.02 -22.01
CA SER A 410 -15.44 -0.21 -21.25
C SER A 410 -16.07 1.12 -20.82
N THR A 411 -15.96 1.46 -19.53
CA THR A 411 -16.42 2.73 -18.95
C THR A 411 -15.34 3.82 -18.95
N GLU A 412 -14.22 3.63 -19.65
CA GLU A 412 -13.13 4.60 -19.62
C GLU A 412 -13.47 5.92 -20.35
N SER A 413 -13.19 7.01 -19.63
CA SER A 413 -13.14 8.38 -20.13
C SER A 413 -12.17 8.50 -21.32
N ALA A 414 -12.48 9.40 -22.25
CA ALA A 414 -11.75 9.65 -23.50
C ALA A 414 -10.23 9.86 -23.35
N TYR A 415 -9.73 10.07 -22.14
CA TYR A 415 -8.31 10.28 -21.83
C TYR A 415 -7.40 9.06 -22.07
N HIS A 416 -7.93 7.83 -21.97
CA HIS A 416 -7.15 6.60 -22.19
C HIS A 416 -7.27 6.04 -23.62
N ARG A 417 -8.15 6.61 -24.44
CA ARG A 417 -8.26 6.32 -25.89
C ARG A 417 -7.26 7.16 -26.70
N ALA A 418 -6.04 7.34 -26.21
CA ALA A 418 -5.00 7.88 -27.07
C ALA A 418 -4.72 6.82 -28.16
N PRO A 419 -4.74 7.19 -29.45
CA PRO A 419 -4.41 6.26 -30.53
C PRO A 419 -3.00 5.69 -30.28
N ARG A 420 -2.84 4.40 -30.55
CA ARG A 420 -1.51 3.78 -30.55
C ARG A 420 -0.64 4.59 -31.50
N LEU A 421 0.54 5.03 -31.04
CA LEU A 421 1.57 5.60 -31.92
C LEU A 421 1.87 4.54 -33.00
N GLY A 422 1.31 4.74 -34.19
CA GLY A 422 1.34 3.76 -35.28
C GLY A 422 0.05 3.65 -36.11
N GLU A 423 -1.08 4.20 -35.66
CA GLU A 423 -2.33 4.28 -36.44
C GLU A 423 -2.57 5.69 -37.01
N ALA A 424 -1.54 6.24 -37.62
CA ALA A 424 -1.67 7.39 -38.51
C ALA A 424 -0.93 7.05 -39.81
N ASP A 425 -1.67 6.42 -40.73
CA ASP A 425 -1.43 6.48 -42.17
C ASP A 425 -2.70 7.03 -42.82
#